data_AF-A0A7X0AS10-F1
#
_entry.id   AF-A0A7X0AS10-F1
#
_cell.length_a   1.000
_cell.length_b   1.000
_cell.length_c   1.000
_cell.angle_alpha   90.00
_cell.angle_beta   90.00
_cell.angle_gamma   90.00
#
_symmetry.space_group_name_H-M   'P 1'
#
loop_
_entity.id
_entity.type
_entity.pdbx_description
1 polymer ?
#
loop_
_entity_poly.entity_id
_entity_poly.type
_entity_poly.pdbx_seq_one_letter_code
_entity_poly.pdbx_strand_id
1 'polypeptide(L)' 'MTTSRTRVEWERAVVLSVARGIEPDADKVMHWFSSDVICELGGKTAQQLVEEGATARLLDMLVTIRSGHRDR' A
#
# COMPACT_ATOMS: atom_id res chain seq x y z
N MET A 1 -20.63 11.89 -12.39
CA MET A 1 -19.75 11.50 -11.27
C MET A 1 -18.65 10.59 -11.83
N THR A 2 -17.50 11.15 -12.17
CA THR A 2 -16.36 10.44 -12.81
C THR A 2 -15.10 10.44 -11.95
N THR A 3 -15.18 11.02 -10.75
CA THR A 3 -14.04 11.33 -9.88
C THR A 3 -13.48 10.11 -9.13
N SER A 4 -14.25 9.02 -9.02
CA SER A 4 -13.87 7.87 -8.19
C SER A 4 -12.75 7.02 -8.80
N ARG A 5 -12.68 6.90 -10.14
CA ARG A 5 -11.68 6.05 -10.80
C ARG A 5 -10.29 6.66 -10.77
N THR A 6 -10.19 7.96 -11.03
CA THR A 6 -8.92 8.69 -10.99
C THR A 6 -8.33 8.77 -9.58
N ARG A 7 -9.18 8.80 -8.55
CA ARG A 7 -8.74 8.76 -7.15
C ARG A 7 -8.07 7.42 -6.81
N VAL A 8 -8.71 6.29 -7.13
CA VAL A 8 -8.18 4.95 -6.84
C VAL A 8 -6.86 4.69 -7.57
N GLU A 9 -6.76 5.11 -8.84
CA GLU A 9 -5.52 5.01 -9.63
C GLU A 9 -4.38 5.82 -8.99
N TRP A 10 -4.68 7.05 -8.52
CA TRP A 10 -3.71 7.89 -7.83
C TRP A 10 -3.27 7.29 -6.48
N GLU A 11 -4.23 6.85 -5.66
CA GLU A 11 -3.95 6.22 -4.37
C GLU A 11 -3.10 4.95 -4.51
N ARG A 12 -3.38 4.13 -5.54
CA ARG A 12 -2.54 2.99 -5.91
C ARG A 12 -1.10 3.41 -6.23
N ALA A 13 -0.92 4.44 -7.06
CA ALA A 13 0.41 4.92 -7.42
C ALA A 13 1.19 5.42 -6.19
N VAL A 14 0.53 6.12 -5.27
CA VAL A 14 1.13 6.60 -4.02
C VAL A 14 1.58 5.42 -3.14
N VAL A 15 0.71 4.43 -2.92
CA VAL A 15 1.05 3.25 -2.10
C VAL A 15 2.23 2.49 -2.70
N LEU A 16 2.23 2.24 -4.01
CA LEU A 16 3.34 1.55 -4.69
C LEU A 16 4.65 2.34 -4.60
N SER A 17 4.58 3.67 -4.71
CA SER A 17 5.76 4.53 -4.56
C SER A 17 6.36 4.45 -3.16
N VAL A 18 5.52 4.46 -2.11
CA VAL A 18 5.99 4.32 -0.73
C VAL A 18 6.54 2.91 -0.47
N ALA A 19 5.86 1.86 -0.94
CA ALA A 19 6.29 0.48 -0.77
C ALA A 19 7.65 0.21 -1.44
N ARG A 20 7.90 0.80 -2.62
CA ARG A 20 9.23 0.75 -3.29
C ARG A 20 10.36 1.39 -2.48
N GLY A 21 10.04 2.32 -1.58
CA GLY A 21 11.01 2.88 -0.65
C GLY A 21 11.38 1.94 0.50
N ILE A 22 10.66 0.84 0.69
CA ILE A 22 10.88 -0.19 1.72
C ILE A 22 11.52 -1.42 1.07
N GLU A 23 10.93 -1.92 -0.01
CA GLU A 23 11.42 -3.04 -0.83
C GLU A 23 11.62 -2.53 -2.28
N PRO A 24 12.88 -2.39 -2.76
CA PRO A 24 13.14 -1.85 -4.09
C PRO A 24 12.74 -2.80 -5.24
N ASP A 25 12.57 -4.10 -4.99
CA ASP A 25 12.15 -5.07 -6.01
C ASP A 25 10.68 -4.84 -6.43
N ALA A 26 10.49 -4.44 -7.68
CA ALA A 26 9.18 -4.10 -8.22
C ALA A 26 8.22 -5.30 -8.27
N ASP A 27 8.72 -6.51 -8.54
CA ASP A 27 7.88 -7.70 -8.66
C ASP A 27 7.40 -8.14 -7.27
N LYS A 28 8.26 -8.06 -6.26
CA LYS A 28 7.88 -8.30 -4.87
C LYS A 28 6.86 -7.28 -4.37
N VAL A 29 7.06 -6.00 -4.64
CA VAL A 29 6.10 -4.95 -4.25
C VAL A 29 4.75 -5.18 -4.93
N MET A 30 4.74 -5.55 -6.22
CA MET A 30 3.50 -5.83 -6.93
C MET A 30 2.81 -7.09 -6.40
N HIS A 31 3.57 -8.15 -6.13
CA HIS A 31 3.05 -9.36 -5.51
C HIS A 31 2.42 -9.07 -4.14
N TRP A 32 3.14 -8.36 -3.27
CA TRP A 32 2.63 -7.92 -1.98
C TRP A 32 1.35 -7.10 -2.12
N PHE A 33 1.34 -6.17 -3.09
CA PHE A 33 0.21 -5.27 -3.27
C PHE A 33 -1.10 -6.01 -3.63
N SER A 34 -1.02 -7.04 -4.48
CA SER A 34 -2.20 -7.75 -4.98
C SER A 34 -2.55 -9.04 -4.25
N SER A 35 -1.56 -9.69 -3.64
CA SER A 35 -1.67 -11.10 -3.23
C SER A 35 -1.48 -11.34 -1.74
N ASP A 36 -0.70 -10.49 -1.07
CA ASP A 36 -0.40 -10.71 0.35
C ASP A 36 -1.46 -10.03 1.22
N VAL A 37 -2.05 -10.82 2.13
CA VAL A 37 -3.03 -10.32 3.09
C VAL A 37 -2.34 -9.64 4.26
N ILE A 38 -2.86 -8.47 4.64
CA ILE A 38 -2.36 -7.66 5.75
C ILE A 38 -3.30 -7.91 6.94
N CYS A 39 -2.89 -8.80 7.84
CA CYS A 39 -3.68 -9.22 9.00
C CYS A 39 -4.03 -8.03 9.92
N GLU A 40 -3.09 -7.12 10.12
CA GLU A 40 -3.21 -5.91 10.94
C GLU A 40 -4.26 -4.94 10.41
N LEU A 41 -4.58 -5.03 9.11
CA LEU A 41 -5.59 -4.21 8.44
C LEU A 41 -6.83 -5.03 8.04
N GLY A 42 -7.16 -6.04 8.85
CA GLY A 42 -8.39 -6.82 8.71
C GLY A 42 -8.30 -7.95 7.69
N GLY A 43 -7.09 -8.43 7.37
CA GLY A 43 -6.88 -9.58 6.50
C GLY A 43 -7.12 -9.30 5.01
N LYS A 44 -6.89 -8.06 4.59
CA LYS A 44 -7.10 -7.61 3.21
C LYS A 44 -5.78 -7.33 2.50
N THR A 45 -5.77 -7.42 1.18
CA THR A 45 -4.61 -7.01 0.39
C THR A 45 -4.53 -5.48 0.32
N ALA A 46 -3.34 -4.95 0.04
CA ALA A 46 -3.16 -3.51 -0.16
C ALA A 46 -4.06 -2.97 -1.28
N GLN A 47 -4.25 -3.73 -2.35
CA GLN A 47 -5.18 -3.38 -3.42
C GLN A 47 -6.62 -3.20 -2.92
N GLN A 48 -7.14 -4.17 -2.16
CA GLN A 48 -8.50 -4.09 -1.61
C GLN A 48 -8.67 -2.90 -0.68
N LEU A 49 -7.66 -2.61 0.15
CA LEU A 49 -7.69 -1.44 1.04
C LEU A 49 -7.75 -0.13 0.25
N VAL A 50 -7.05 -0.03 -0.88
CA VAL A 50 -7.14 1.16 -1.75
C VAL A 50 -8.50 1.26 -2.42
N GLU A 51 -9.06 0.16 -2.92
CA GLU A 51 -10.39 0.12 -3.53
C GLU A 51 -11.51 0.51 -2.54
N GLU A 52 -11.33 0.17 -1.26
CA GLU A 52 -12.25 0.53 -0.17
C GLU A 52 -12.02 1.94 0.40
N GLY A 53 -11.00 2.67 -0.07
CA GLY A 53 -10.64 3.99 0.43
C GLY A 53 -9.96 4.01 1.80
N ALA A 54 -9.44 2.86 2.26
CA ALA A 54 -8.66 2.70 3.49
C ALA A 54 -7.17 3.03 3.31
N THR A 55 -6.79 3.66 2.19
CA THR A 55 -5.42 4.05 1.82
C THR A 55 -4.66 4.78 2.93
N ALA A 56 -5.33 5.67 3.69
CA ALA A 56 -4.69 6.42 4.76
C ALA A 56 -4.10 5.51 5.87
N ARG A 57 -4.83 4.47 6.27
CA ARG A 57 -4.37 3.51 7.29
C ARG A 57 -3.22 2.66 6.78
N LEU A 58 -3.29 2.26 5.51
CA LEU A 58 -2.23 1.51 4.86
C LEU A 58 -0.93 2.33 4.77
N LEU A 59 -1.02 3.61 4.40
CA LEU A 59 0.15 4.49 4.33
C LEU A 59 0.78 4.72 5.69
N ASP A 60 -0.01 4.88 6.75
CA ASP A 60 0.48 5.03 8.13
C ASP A 60 1.28 3.79 8.58
N MET A 61 0.76 2.59 8.28
CA MET A 61 1.47 1.33 8.52
C MET A 61 2.80 1.27 7.75
N LEU A 62 2.81 1.61 6.46
CA LEU A 62 4.04 1.62 5.65
C LEU A 62 5.08 2.62 6.16
N VAL A 63 4.64 3.80 6.61
CA VAL A 63 5.54 4.80 7.22
C VAL A 63 6.17 4.27 8.51
N THR A 64 5.39 3.57 9.32
CA THR A 64 5.87 2.91 10.55
C THR A 64 6.93 1.85 10.23
N ILE A 65 6.64 0.96 9.26
CA ILE A 65 7.59 -0.08 8.80
C ILE A 65 8.88 0.56 8.28
N ARG A 66 8.78 1.57 7.42
CA ARG A 66 9.94 2.27 6.85
C ARG A 66 10.81 2.92 7.92
N SER A 67 10.21 3.44 8.99
CA SER A 67 10.92 4.07 10.10
C SER A 67 11.63 3.03 10.97
N GLY A 68 10.98 1.90 11.25
CA GLY A 68 11.61 0.78 11.97
C GLY A 68 12.71 0.06 11.18
N HIS A 69 12.71 0.17 9.85
CA HIS A 69 13.75 -0.41 8.99
C HIS A 69 15.05 0.40 8.99
N ARG A 70 15.05 1.65 9.47
CA ARG A 70 16.23 2.53 9.50
C ARG A 70 17.15 2.35 10.72
N ASP A 71 16.74 1.58 11.72
CA ASP A 71 17.47 1.41 12.99
C ASP A 71 18.21 0.05 13.11
N ARG A 72 18.64 -0.56 11.98
CA ARG A 72 19.41 -1.81 12.02
C ARG A 72 20.62 -1.82 11.10
#